data_AF-A0A0Q0DV14-F1
#
_entry.id   AF-A0A0Q0DV14-F1
#
_cell.length_a   1.000
_cell.length_b   1.000
_cell.length_c   1.000
_cell.angle_alpha   90.00
_cell.angle_beta   90.00
_cell.angle_gamma   90.00
#
_symmetry.space_group_name_H-M   'P 1'
#
loop_
_entity.id
_entity.type
_entity.pdbx_description
1 polymer ?
#
loop_
_entity_poly.entity_id
_entity_poly.type
_entity_poly.pdbx_seq_one_letter_code
_entity_poly.pdbx_strand_id
1 'polypeptide(L)'
;MALLNKDEQRQVAEAIDRVEQRTDAELVTVLAARSDDYAYMPLIWAGLIGLLLPGTVNYCVQWLSADELMLAQMSTFIIVALACRIPKVSALLVPVSVRRWRAGNLARRQFLEQNLHKTHDGTGILV
;
A
#
# COMPACT_ATOMS: atom_id res chain seq x y z
N MET A 1 16.02 -0.36 6.83
CA MET A 1 15.82 -1.00 8.15
C MET A 1 15.31 -2.40 7.90
N ALA A 2 15.94 -3.42 8.48
CA ALA A 2 15.40 -4.78 8.44
C ALA A 2 14.08 -4.78 9.24
N LEU A 3 13.05 -5.43 8.71
CA LEU A 3 11.74 -5.53 9.36
C LEU A 3 11.76 -6.40 10.62
N LEU A 4 12.77 -7.27 10.73
CA LEU A 4 13.00 -8.17 11.84
C LEU A 4 14.39 -7.91 12.41
N ASN A 5 14.51 -7.97 13.72
CA ASN A 5 15.80 -8.06 14.38
C ASN A 5 16.42 -9.45 14.15
N LYS A 6 17.74 -9.58 14.38
CA LYS A 6 18.48 -10.85 14.19
C LYS A 6 17.88 -12.00 14.99
N ASP A 7 17.43 -11.72 16.21
CA ASP A 7 16.83 -12.74 17.08
C ASP A 7 15.47 -13.21 16.54
N GLU A 8 14.66 -12.30 15.99
CA GLU A 8 13.38 -12.64 15.37
C GLU A 8 13.58 -13.41 14.07
N GLN A 9 14.56 -13.03 13.24
CA GLN A 9 14.93 -13.79 12.04
C GLN A 9 15.35 -15.22 12.39
N ARG A 10 16.13 -15.39 13.47
CA ARG A 10 16.56 -16.70 13.94
C ARG A 10 15.37 -17.54 14.44
N GLN A 11 14.45 -16.94 15.19
CA GLN A 11 13.23 -17.64 15.64
C GLN A 11 12.37 -18.12 14.47
N VAL A 12 12.22 -17.28 13.44
CA VAL A 12 11.46 -17.65 12.23
C VAL A 12 12.17 -18.77 11.47
N ALA A 13 13.49 -18.70 11.29
CA ALA A 13 14.26 -19.76 10.65
C ALA A 13 14.15 -21.10 11.41
N GLU A 14 14.33 -21.09 12.74
CA GLU A 14 14.17 -22.28 13.58
C GLU A 14 12.73 -22.83 13.59
N ALA A 15 11.73 -21.99 13.36
CA ALA A 15 10.35 -22.44 13.20
C ALA A 15 10.13 -23.11 11.83
N ILE A 16 10.70 -22.55 10.76
CA ILE A 16 10.66 -23.14 9.41
C ILE A 16 11.34 -24.50 9.43
N ASP A 17 12.59 -24.59 9.90
CA ASP A 17 13.36 -25.85 9.97
C ASP A 17 12.60 -26.96 10.70
N ARG A 18 11.91 -26.64 11.79
CA ARG A 18 11.13 -27.63 12.56
C ARG A 18 9.93 -28.18 11.81
N VAL A 19 9.32 -27.39 10.92
CA VAL A 19 8.19 -27.82 10.10
C VAL A 19 8.70 -28.64 8.91
N GLU A 20 9.76 -28.19 8.25
CA GLU A 20 10.40 -28.91 7.14
C GLU A 20 10.95 -30.28 7.57
N GLN A 21 11.37 -30.44 8.83
CA GLN A 21 11.73 -31.76 9.36
C GLN A 21 10.56 -32.77 9.40
N ARG A 22 9.31 -32.30 9.38
CA ARG A 22 8.10 -33.13 9.44
C ARG A 22 7.42 -33.27 8.08
N THR A 23 7.86 -32.54 7.06
CA THR A 23 7.20 -32.47 5.76
C THR A 23 8.23 -32.33 4.65
N ASP A 24 8.06 -32.99 3.52
CA ASP A 24 8.91 -32.79 2.33
C ASP A 24 8.66 -31.43 1.61
N ALA A 25 7.97 -30.49 2.27
CA ALA A 25 7.67 -29.17 1.75
C ALA A 25 8.77 -28.18 2.14
N GLU A 26 9.23 -27.37 1.18
CA GLU A 26 10.15 -26.26 1.39
C GLU A 26 9.35 -24.95 1.57
N LEU A 27 9.60 -24.23 2.66
CA LEU A 27 8.83 -23.06 3.06
C LEU A 27 9.59 -21.78 2.75
N VAL A 28 9.12 -21.04 1.75
CA VAL A 28 9.69 -19.73 1.39
C VAL A 28 8.80 -18.60 1.91
N THR A 29 9.25 -17.92 2.96
CA THR A 29 8.56 -16.75 3.52
C THR A 29 9.21 -15.46 3.05
N VAL A 30 8.41 -14.52 2.54
CA VAL A 30 8.88 -13.19 2.15
C VAL A 30 8.22 -12.12 2.99
N LEU A 31 9.06 -11.34 3.69
CA LEU A 31 8.63 -10.21 4.51
C LEU A 31 8.94 -8.91 3.77
N ALA A 32 7.91 -8.22 3.30
CA ALA A 32 8.05 -6.94 2.62
C ALA A 32 7.49 -5.81 3.48
N ALA A 33 8.28 -4.74 3.65
CA ALA A 33 7.89 -3.58 4.45
C ALA A 33 6.71 -2.83 3.82
N ARG A 34 6.58 -2.98 2.51
CA ARG A 34 5.61 -2.29 1.68
C ARG A 34 5.31 -3.12 0.45
N SER A 35 4.02 -3.29 0.14
CA SER A 35 3.58 -4.05 -1.04
C SER A 35 3.51 -3.24 -2.31
N ASP A 36 3.41 -1.91 -2.21
CA ASP A 36 3.49 -1.01 -3.36
C ASP A 36 3.69 0.46 -2.94
N ASP A 37 4.30 1.26 -3.83
CA ASP A 37 4.49 2.69 -3.65
C ASP A 37 3.68 3.49 -4.68
N TYR A 38 2.38 3.60 -4.43
CA TYR A 38 1.47 4.33 -5.31
C TYR A 38 1.33 5.80 -4.89
N ALA A 39 2.37 6.58 -5.15
CA ALA A 39 2.36 8.03 -5.00
C ALA A 39 1.27 8.73 -5.85
N TYR A 40 0.71 8.07 -6.86
CA TYR A 40 -0.36 8.61 -7.70
C TYR A 40 -1.73 8.66 -7.00
N MET A 41 -2.02 7.76 -6.07
CA MET A 41 -3.34 7.70 -5.41
C MET A 41 -3.64 8.95 -4.58
N PRO A 42 -2.69 9.44 -3.76
CA PRO A 42 -2.77 10.74 -3.11
C PRO A 42 -3.11 11.89 -4.07
N LEU A 43 -2.52 11.89 -5.27
CA LEU A 43 -2.71 12.95 -6.27
C LEU A 43 -4.12 12.93 -6.87
N ILE A 44 -4.68 11.75 -7.14
CA ILE A 44 -6.06 11.62 -7.64
C ILE A 44 -7.06 12.16 -6.62
N TRP A 45 -6.92 11.77 -5.35
CA TRP A 45 -7.78 12.27 -4.27
C TRP A 45 -7.58 13.76 -4.01
N ALA A 46 -6.34 14.25 -4.05
CA ALA A 46 -6.07 15.68 -3.96
C ALA A 46 -6.68 16.47 -5.11
N GLY A 47 -6.65 15.93 -6.34
CA GLY A 47 -7.31 16.52 -7.50
C GLY A 47 -8.82 16.57 -7.33
N LEU A 48 -9.45 15.45 -6.99
CA LEU A 48 -10.90 15.37 -6.76
C LEU A 48 -11.37 16.32 -5.66
N ILE A 49 -10.72 16.26 -4.49
CA ILE A 49 -11.07 17.09 -3.34
C ILE A 49 -10.76 18.56 -3.62
N GLY A 50 -9.57 18.84 -4.15
CA GLY A 50 -9.14 20.19 -4.51
C GLY A 50 -10.08 20.86 -5.50
N LEU A 51 -10.63 20.10 -6.47
CA LEU A 51 -11.60 20.61 -7.44
C LEU A 51 -13.00 20.78 -6.86
N LEU A 52 -13.51 19.79 -6.13
CA LEU A 52 -14.91 19.76 -5.71
C LEU A 52 -15.19 20.58 -4.45
N LEU A 53 -14.30 20.53 -3.46
CA LEU A 53 -14.57 21.07 -2.12
C LEU A 53 -14.73 22.60 -2.10
N PRO A 54 -13.83 23.42 -2.69
CA PRO A 54 -13.98 24.88 -2.71
C PRO A 54 -15.19 25.33 -3.55
N GLY A 55 -15.40 24.69 -4.71
CA GLY A 55 -16.51 25.01 -5.60
C GLY A 55 -17.88 24.70 -4.99
N THR A 56 -18.02 23.52 -4.35
CA THR A 56 -19.27 23.13 -3.67
C THR A 56 -19.57 23.99 -2.45
N VAL A 57 -18.56 24.36 -1.66
CA VAL A 57 -18.74 25.26 -0.51
C VAL A 57 -19.15 26.66 -0.98
N ASN A 58 -18.48 27.21 -1.99
CA ASN A 58 -18.83 28.53 -2.49
C ASN A 58 -20.21 28.56 -3.18
N TYR A 59 -20.63 27.45 -3.81
CA TYR A 59 -21.98 27.36 -4.37
C TYR A 59 -23.08 27.58 -3.30
N CYS A 60 -22.87 27.10 -2.07
CA CYS A 60 -23.80 27.29 -0.96
C CYS A 60 -23.66 28.65 -0.26
N VAL A 61 -22.43 29.14 -0.06
CA VAL A 61 -22.17 30.33 0.77
C VAL A 61 -22.17 31.63 -0.06
N GLN A 62 -21.79 31.56 -1.34
CA GLN A 62 -21.64 32.68 -2.28
C GLN A 62 -20.82 33.87 -1.76
N TRP A 63 -19.86 33.62 -0.87
CA TRP A 63 -19.01 34.66 -0.30
C TRP A 63 -17.75 34.96 -1.10
N LEU A 64 -17.21 33.98 -1.84
CA LEU A 64 -15.94 34.15 -2.53
C LEU A 64 -16.16 34.65 -3.96
N SER A 65 -15.40 35.69 -4.32
CA SER A 65 -15.23 36.12 -5.70
C SER A 65 -14.48 35.06 -6.53
N ALA A 66 -14.54 35.14 -7.85
CA ALA A 66 -13.91 34.16 -8.74
C ALA A 66 -12.40 34.01 -8.50
N ASP A 67 -11.69 35.12 -8.25
CA ASP A 67 -10.26 35.14 -7.99
C ASP A 67 -9.90 34.45 -6.66
N GLU A 68 -10.66 34.73 -5.61
CA GLU A 68 -10.49 34.13 -4.29
C GLU A 68 -10.82 32.63 -4.31
N LEU A 69 -11.83 32.24 -5.10
CA LEU A 69 -12.19 30.84 -5.30
C LEU A 69 -11.05 30.06 -5.97
N MET A 70 -10.40 30.65 -6.97
CA MET A 70 -9.28 30.00 -7.65
C MET A 70 -8.08 29.82 -6.71
N LEU A 71 -7.77 30.83 -5.89
CA LEU A 71 -6.73 30.71 -4.85
C LEU A 71 -7.09 29.66 -3.79
N ALA A 72 -8.35 29.62 -3.34
CA ALA A 72 -8.85 28.60 -2.42
C ALA A 72 -8.75 27.19 -3.02
N GLN A 73 -9.03 27.05 -4.31
CA GLN A 73 -8.93 25.78 -5.03
C GLN A 73 -7.48 25.29 -5.12
N MET A 74 -6.56 26.17 -5.51
CA MET A 74 -5.13 25.84 -5.59
C MET A 74 -4.55 25.49 -4.22
N SER A 75 -4.86 26.28 -3.19
CA SER A 75 -4.39 26.03 -1.82
C SER A 75 -4.95 24.74 -1.25
N THR A 76 -6.25 24.47 -1.43
CA THR A 76 -6.87 23.19 -1.01
C THR A 76 -6.21 22.00 -1.70
N PHE A 77 -5.98 22.08 -3.01
CA PHE A 77 -5.28 21.03 -3.75
C PHE A 77 -3.89 20.76 -3.15
N ILE A 78 -3.09 21.81 -2.92
CA ILE A 78 -1.73 21.69 -2.36
C ILE A 78 -1.78 21.07 -0.96
N ILE A 79 -2.66 21.56 -0.09
CA ILE A 79 -2.78 21.08 1.30
C ILE A 79 -3.19 19.61 1.31
N VAL A 80 -4.19 19.22 0.52
CA VAL A 80 -4.66 17.83 0.46
C VAL A 80 -3.60 16.92 -0.16
N ALA A 81 -2.88 17.38 -1.19
CA ALA A 81 -1.78 16.63 -1.79
C ALA A 81 -0.64 16.38 -0.79
N LEU A 82 -0.26 17.39 -0.01
CA LEU A 82 0.75 17.27 1.04
C LEU A 82 0.27 16.38 2.19
N ALA A 83 -0.98 16.53 2.62
CA ALA A 83 -1.56 15.69 3.67
C ALA A 83 -1.63 14.22 3.23
N CYS A 84 -2.03 13.94 1.99
CA CYS A 84 -2.10 12.58 1.46
C CYS A 84 -0.72 11.94 1.21
N ARG A 85 0.37 12.71 1.17
CA ARG A 85 1.75 12.17 1.18
C ARG A 85 2.14 11.57 2.52
N ILE A 86 1.46 11.93 3.61
CA ILE A 86 1.77 11.39 4.93
C ILE A 86 1.27 9.93 5.00
N PRO A 87 2.13 8.93 5.28
CA PRO A 87 1.76 7.51 5.30
C PRO A 87 0.62 7.19 6.26
N LYS A 88 0.50 7.93 7.37
CA LYS A 88 -0.59 7.77 8.34
C LYS A 88 -1.96 8.18 7.78
N VAL A 89 -2.01 9.27 7.02
CA VAL A 89 -3.25 9.80 6.42
C VAL A 89 -3.69 8.92 5.27
N SER A 90 -2.75 8.52 4.40
CA SER A 90 -3.05 7.57 3.32
C SER A 90 -3.48 6.20 3.84
N ALA A 91 -2.94 5.73 4.97
CA ALA A 91 -3.39 4.48 5.59
C ALA A 91 -4.84 4.52 6.11
N LEU A 92 -5.34 5.69 6.51
CA LEU A 92 -6.75 5.91 6.89
C LEU A 92 -7.68 5.95 5.67
N LEU A 93 -7.22 6.55 4.57
CA LEU A 93 -7.97 6.64 3.31
C LEU A 93 -8.03 5.32 2.54
N VAL A 94 -7.06 4.41 2.74
CA VAL A 94 -7.02 3.14 2.01
C VAL A 94 -7.82 2.07 2.75
N PRO A 95 -8.92 1.55 2.16
CA PRO A 95 -9.71 0.50 2.79
C PRO A 95 -8.93 -0.81 2.91
N VAL A 96 -9.27 -1.59 3.95
CA VAL A 96 -8.60 -2.85 4.29
C VAL A 96 -8.66 -3.88 3.16
N SER A 97 -9.75 -3.90 2.38
CA SER A 97 -9.90 -4.77 1.20
C SER A 97 -8.79 -4.55 0.17
N VAL A 98 -8.47 -3.28 -0.10
CA VAL A 98 -7.43 -2.89 -1.04
C VAL A 98 -6.04 -3.25 -0.49
N ARG A 99 -5.82 -3.15 0.82
CA ARG A 99 -4.56 -3.61 1.44
C ARG A 99 -4.33 -5.11 1.24
N ARG A 100 -5.37 -5.93 1.45
CA ARG A 100 -5.30 -7.39 1.27
C ARG A 100 -5.07 -7.77 -0.18
N TRP A 101 -5.81 -7.15 -1.11
CA TRP A 101 -5.62 -7.36 -2.54
C TRP A 101 -4.20 -7.03 -2.99
N ARG A 102 -3.62 -5.93 -2.47
CA ARG A 102 -2.23 -5.54 -2.76
C ARG A 102 -1.19 -6.50 -2.20
N ALA A 103 -1.38 -6.98 -0.97
CA ALA A 103 -0.50 -7.99 -0.39
C ALA A 103 -0.50 -9.27 -1.24
N GLY A 104 -1.69 -9.72 -1.67
CA GLY A 104 -1.81 -10.88 -2.57
C GLY A 104 -1.14 -10.67 -3.92
N ASN A 105 -1.19 -9.46 -4.49
CA ASN A 105 -0.55 -9.16 -5.77
C ASN A 105 0.99 -9.17 -5.66
N LEU A 106 1.55 -8.64 -4.57
CA LEU A 106 2.98 -8.74 -4.28
C LEU A 106 3.41 -10.20 -4.07
N ALA A 107 2.64 -10.97 -3.29
CA ALA A 107 2.93 -12.38 -3.06
C ALA A 107 2.96 -13.19 -4.36
N ARG A 108 2.00 -12.93 -5.27
CA ARG A 108 1.98 -13.55 -6.62
C ARG A 108 3.19 -13.17 -7.45
N ARG A 109 3.61 -11.90 -7.44
CA ARG A 109 4.84 -11.47 -8.15
C ARG A 109 6.05 -12.20 -7.60
N GLN A 110 6.18 -12.27 -6.28
CA GLN A 110 7.29 -12.95 -5.63
C GLN A 110 7.34 -14.46 -5.96
N PHE A 111 6.18 -15.11 -5.99
CA PHE A 111 6.05 -16.52 -6.37
C PHE A 111 6.50 -16.80 -7.81
N LEU A 112 6.22 -15.87 -8.72
CA LEU A 112 6.67 -15.96 -10.11
C LEU A 112 8.17 -15.65 -10.23
N GLU A 113 8.66 -14.60 -9.58
CA GLU A 113 10.07 -14.19 -9.61
C GLU A 113 11.01 -15.23 -9.01
N GLN A 114 10.61 -15.86 -7.89
CA GLN A 114 11.37 -16.95 -7.28
C GLN A 114 11.22 -18.28 -8.02
N ASN A 115 10.49 -18.32 -9.15
CA ASN A 115 10.24 -19.51 -9.94
C ASN A 115 9.66 -20.68 -9.13
N LEU A 116 8.94 -20.40 -8.05
CA LEU A 116 8.29 -21.42 -7.20
C LEU A 116 7.20 -22.19 -7.95
N HIS A 117 6.72 -21.66 -9.07
CA HIS A 117 5.82 -22.33 -10.01
C HIS A 117 6.53 -23.34 -10.94
N LYS A 118 7.87 -23.34 -11.00
CA LYS A 118 8.71 -24.26 -11.78
C LYS A 118 9.55 -25.15 -10.87
N THR A 119 9.02 -25.53 -9.71
CA THR A 119 9.62 -26.64 -8.95
C THR A 119 9.61 -27.89 -9.84
N HIS A 120 10.60 -28.76 -9.66
CA HIS A 120 10.81 -29.95 -10.51
C HIS A 120 9.53 -30.80 -10.64
N ASP A 121 8.73 -30.87 -9.56
CA ASP A 121 7.49 -31.65 -9.50
C ASP A 121 6.22 -30.78 -9.65
N GLY A 122 6.36 -29.47 -9.88
CA GLY A 122 5.22 -28.55 -10.07
C GLY A 122 4.34 -28.36 -8.83
N THR A 123 4.86 -28.63 -7.65
CA THR A 123 4.13 -28.66 -6.36
C THR A 123 4.09 -27.32 -5.62
N GLY A 124 4.54 -26.22 -6.24
CA GLY A 124 4.54 -24.91 -5.60
C GLY A 124 3.12 -24.39 -5.31
N ILE A 125 2.81 -24.14 -4.04
CA ILE A 125 1.52 -23.61 -3.58
C ILE A 125 1.73 -22.22 -2.96
N LEU A 126 0.92 -21.25 -3.39
CA LEU A 126 0.85 -19.92 -2.76
C LEU A 126 -0.33 -19.87 -1.78
N VAL A 127 -0.03 -19.53 -0.53
CA VAL A 127 -1.01 -19.41 0.58
C VAL A 127 -1.18 -17.97 0.98
#